data_AF-A0A4Y1RWD4-F1
#
_entry.id   AF-A0A4Y1RWD4-F1
#
_cell.length_a   1.000
_cell.length_b   1.000
_cell.length_c   1.000
_cell.angle_alpha   90.00
_cell.angle_beta   90.00
_cell.angle_gamma   90.00
#
_symmetry.space_group_name_H-M   'P 1'
#
loop_
_entity.id
_entity.type
_entity.pdbx_description
1 polymer ?
#
loop_
_entity_poly.entity_id
_entity_poly.type
_entity_poly.pdbx_seq_one_letter_code
_entity_poly.pdbx_strand_id
1 'polypeptide(L)'
;MNDVEDQAAKVSVEEQMQLTTIQTLESDLNSAISETKRFMEDIEHMKNAKGQICSLILEKQRKIASLESDSSTLIKTLELIEQERTNLSSNLIEKSTYYMKVREDINAKLQQHQDWVYSHHTHMELGEHGMVKERSDEQRGKACFDNHLSMGNQGNDARKNLMATLDSAKAKLDEILKMKSELAIENRKMKQAIEQANCRENDFKPELRAMDVNTLEEEYDALLSDKAGVTEYLKSLQDQIEKLKVTVYQKPKLLTRS
;
A
#
# COMPACT_ATOMS: atom_id res chain seq x y z
N MET A 1 66.18 73.60 24.64
CA MET A 1 66.58 72.37 23.92
C MET A 1 65.62 71.21 24.20
N ASN A 2 64.87 71.19 25.32
CA ASN A 2 63.97 70.09 25.71
C ASN A 2 62.64 69.97 24.92
N ASP A 3 62.02 71.09 24.51
CA ASP A 3 60.68 71.07 23.88
C ASP A 3 60.60 70.26 22.57
N VAL A 4 61.68 70.24 21.80
CA VAL A 4 61.70 69.55 20.50
C VAL A 4 61.82 68.03 20.67
N GLU A 5 62.56 67.58 21.68
CA GLU A 5 62.67 66.16 22.03
C GLU A 5 61.37 65.63 22.64
N ASP A 6 60.72 66.41 23.53
CA ASP A 6 59.43 66.03 24.12
C ASP A 6 58.33 65.94 23.04
N GLN A 7 58.33 66.87 22.07
CA GLN A 7 57.40 66.82 20.95
C GLN A 7 57.67 65.63 20.01
N ALA A 8 58.94 65.31 19.73
CA ALA A 8 59.30 64.16 18.91
C ALA A 8 58.92 62.82 19.58
N ALA A 9 59.13 62.71 20.89
CA ALA A 9 58.72 61.53 21.67
C ALA A 9 57.20 61.35 21.65
N LYS A 10 56.44 62.44 21.80
CA LYS A 10 54.97 62.39 21.72
C LYS A 10 54.48 61.92 20.35
N VAL A 11 55.06 62.46 19.26
CA VAL A 11 54.70 62.05 17.89
C VAL A 11 55.03 60.57 17.65
N SER A 12 56.20 60.10 18.12
CA SER A 12 56.59 58.69 17.97
C SER A 12 55.64 57.72 18.70
N VAL A 13 55.17 58.08 19.89
CA VAL A 13 54.17 57.27 20.63
C VAL A 13 52.83 57.23 19.87
N GLU A 14 52.38 58.37 19.35
CA GLU A 14 51.15 58.48 18.55
C GLU A 14 51.25 57.62 17.27
N GLU A 15 52.36 57.70 16.52
CA GLU A 15 52.60 56.88 15.33
C GLU A 15 52.58 55.38 15.66
N GLN A 16 53.21 54.98 16.77
CA GLN A 16 53.25 53.58 17.16
C GLN A 16 51.89 53.04 17.62
N MET A 17 51.07 53.89 18.26
CA MET A 17 49.68 53.57 18.58
C MET A 17 48.85 53.40 17.31
N GLN A 18 49.02 54.28 16.31
CA GLN A 18 48.34 54.17 15.02
C GLN A 18 48.76 52.90 14.27
N LEU A 19 50.05 52.58 14.22
CA LEU A 19 50.58 51.37 13.61
C LEU A 19 49.98 50.09 14.22
N THR A 20 49.91 50.03 15.55
CA THR A 20 49.31 48.90 16.28
C THR A 20 47.81 48.77 15.97
N THR A 21 47.12 49.91 15.87
CA THR A 21 45.70 49.95 15.52
C THR A 21 45.46 49.42 14.10
N ILE A 22 46.27 49.85 13.13
CA ILE A 22 46.20 49.38 11.74
C ILE A 22 46.41 47.87 11.67
N GLN A 23 47.46 47.35 12.32
CA GLN A 23 47.75 45.91 12.32
C GLN A 23 46.61 45.08 12.92
N THR A 24 45.97 45.59 13.97
CA THR A 24 44.80 44.93 14.59
C THR A 24 43.63 44.88 13.60
N LEU A 25 43.31 46.01 12.96
CA LEU A 25 42.25 46.10 11.96
C LEU A 25 42.53 45.23 10.73
N GLU A 26 43.77 45.12 10.28
CA GLU A 26 44.17 44.23 9.18
C GLU A 26 43.95 42.76 9.54
N SER A 27 44.27 42.35 10.77
CA SER A 27 44.00 41.01 11.28
C SER A 27 42.50 40.72 11.29
N ASP A 28 41.70 41.64 11.83
CA ASP A 28 40.24 41.50 11.90
C ASP A 28 39.62 41.43 10.50
N LEU A 29 40.09 42.26 9.56
CA LEU A 29 39.66 42.24 8.17
C LEU A 29 39.96 40.89 7.50
N ASN A 30 41.17 40.35 7.69
CA ASN A 30 41.54 39.04 7.16
C ASN A 30 40.68 37.91 7.77
N SER A 31 40.33 38.02 9.05
CA SER A 31 39.39 37.10 9.71
C SER A 31 38.01 37.18 9.07
N ALA A 32 37.47 38.39 8.89
CA ALA A 32 36.17 38.61 8.28
C ALA A 32 36.10 38.11 6.82
N ILE A 33 37.16 38.29 6.03
CA ILE A 33 37.28 37.74 4.67
C ILE A 33 37.23 36.21 4.70
N SER A 34 37.98 35.59 5.63
CA SER A 34 38.03 34.14 5.77
C SER A 34 36.68 33.55 6.18
N GLU A 35 35.97 34.22 7.10
CA GLU A 35 34.64 33.83 7.55
C GLU A 35 33.59 33.99 6.45
N THR A 36 33.64 35.10 5.70
CA THR A 36 32.79 35.32 4.53
C THR A 36 32.96 34.22 3.48
N LYS A 37 34.20 33.78 3.22
CA LYS A 37 34.48 32.68 2.30
C LYS A 37 33.83 31.37 2.76
N ARG A 38 33.95 31.06 4.06
CA ARG A 38 33.31 29.87 4.64
C ARG A 38 31.79 29.92 4.48
N PHE A 39 31.17 31.06 4.75
CA PHE A 39 29.72 31.20 4.57
C PHE A 39 29.27 31.00 3.13
N MET A 40 30.05 31.46 2.14
CA MET A 40 29.73 31.19 0.73
C MET A 40 29.77 29.70 0.40
N GLU A 41 30.74 28.97 0.94
CA GLU A 41 30.85 27.51 0.77
C GLU A 41 29.65 26.78 1.42
N ASP A 42 29.26 27.19 2.62
CA ASP A 42 28.08 26.64 3.34
C ASP A 42 26.77 26.91 2.58
N ILE A 43 26.62 28.10 2.00
CA ILE A 43 25.45 28.45 1.18
C ILE A 43 25.34 27.53 -0.04
N GLU A 44 26.45 27.27 -0.74
CA GLU A 44 26.42 26.41 -1.93
C GLU A 44 26.15 24.95 -1.53
N HIS A 45 26.72 24.46 -0.43
CA HIS A 45 26.41 23.14 0.11
C HIS A 45 24.93 23.00 0.45
N MET A 46 24.37 23.98 1.16
CA MET A 46 22.96 23.99 1.54
C MET A 46 22.03 24.07 0.32
N LYS A 47 22.39 24.86 -0.69
CA LYS A 47 21.67 24.93 -1.97
C LYS A 47 21.65 23.58 -2.69
N ASN A 48 22.77 22.87 -2.72
CA ASN A 48 22.84 21.54 -3.31
C ASN A 48 21.97 20.53 -2.53
N ALA A 49 22.07 20.53 -1.19
CA ALA A 49 21.23 19.68 -0.33
C ALA A 49 19.74 19.95 -0.53
N LYS A 50 19.34 21.23 -0.62
CA LYS A 50 17.96 21.62 -0.94
C LYS A 50 17.52 21.06 -2.30
N GLY A 51 18.37 21.13 -3.32
CA GLY A 51 18.10 20.55 -4.65
C GLY A 51 17.86 19.03 -4.61
N GLN A 52 18.65 18.30 -3.83
CA GLN A 52 18.45 16.86 -3.62
C GLN A 52 17.13 16.55 -2.90
N ILE A 53 16.81 17.29 -1.85
CA ILE A 53 15.54 17.15 -1.11
C ILE A 53 14.35 17.42 -2.05
N CYS A 54 14.39 18.49 -2.84
CA CYS A 54 13.32 18.79 -3.80
C CYS A 54 13.15 17.66 -4.84
N SER A 55 14.24 17.06 -5.30
CA SER A 55 14.19 15.95 -6.25
C SER A 55 13.52 14.72 -5.62
N LEU A 56 13.85 14.41 -4.38
CA LEU A 56 13.25 13.30 -3.64
C LEU A 56 11.75 13.54 -3.39
N ILE A 57 11.36 14.75 -3.01
CA ILE A 57 9.95 15.12 -2.81
C ILE A 57 9.16 14.90 -4.10
N LEU A 58 9.67 15.38 -5.24
CA LEU A 58 9.00 15.20 -6.54
C LEU A 58 8.87 13.72 -6.93
N GLU A 59 9.88 12.91 -6.65
CA GLU A 59 9.82 11.47 -6.88
C GLU A 59 8.73 10.81 -6.03
N LYS A 60 8.65 11.15 -4.74
CA LYS A 60 7.61 10.62 -3.83
C LYS A 60 6.22 11.06 -4.26
N GLN A 61 6.03 12.32 -4.63
CA GLN A 61 4.74 12.83 -5.13
C GLN A 61 4.29 12.07 -6.38
N ARG A 62 5.20 11.80 -7.33
CA ARG A 62 4.88 11.00 -8.52
C ARG A 62 4.44 9.58 -8.16
N LYS A 63 5.10 8.97 -7.17
CA LYS A 63 4.74 7.63 -6.70
C LYS A 63 3.37 7.61 -6.01
N ILE A 64 3.05 8.64 -5.21
CA ILE A 64 1.74 8.79 -4.57
C ILE A 64 0.65 8.89 -5.64
N ALA A 65 0.81 9.77 -6.63
CA ALA A 65 -0.17 9.93 -7.70
C ALA A 65 -0.41 8.63 -8.51
N SER A 66 0.65 7.84 -8.73
CA SER A 66 0.53 6.52 -9.35
C SER A 66 -0.32 5.56 -8.50
N LEU A 67 -0.07 5.50 -7.20
CA LEU A 67 -0.80 4.63 -6.28
C LEU A 67 -2.27 5.05 -6.12
N GLU A 68 -2.56 6.37 -6.15
CA GLU A 68 -3.93 6.90 -6.12
C GLU A 68 -4.72 6.49 -7.36
N SER A 69 -4.08 6.52 -8.54
CA SER A 69 -4.65 6.03 -9.79
C SER A 69 -4.95 4.53 -9.74
N ASP A 70 -4.00 3.73 -9.24
CA ASP A 70 -4.18 2.27 -9.10
C ASP A 70 -5.31 1.95 -8.11
N SER A 71 -5.36 2.66 -6.98
CA SER A 71 -6.43 2.53 -5.98
C SER A 71 -7.81 2.84 -6.58
N SER A 72 -7.92 3.92 -7.35
CA SER A 72 -9.17 4.29 -8.04
C SER A 72 -9.62 3.20 -9.03
N THR A 73 -8.66 2.60 -9.75
CA THR A 73 -8.93 1.50 -10.68
C THR A 73 -9.39 0.24 -9.94
N LEU A 74 -8.78 -0.06 -8.79
CA LEU A 74 -9.16 -1.20 -7.96
C LEU A 74 -10.57 -1.03 -7.38
N ILE A 75 -10.92 0.17 -6.89
CA ILE A 75 -12.27 0.49 -6.39
C ILE A 75 -13.30 0.23 -7.49
N LYS A 76 -13.08 0.76 -8.70
CA LYS A 76 -13.99 0.54 -9.83
C LYS A 76 -14.14 -0.94 -10.20
N THR A 77 -13.06 -1.71 -10.10
CA THR A 77 -13.07 -3.15 -10.37
C THR A 77 -13.88 -3.90 -9.30
N LEU A 78 -13.74 -3.50 -8.03
CA LEU A 78 -14.51 -4.05 -6.92
C LEU A 78 -16.01 -3.83 -7.13
N GLU A 79 -16.41 -2.60 -7.47
CA GLU A 79 -17.81 -2.25 -7.74
C GLU A 79 -18.44 -3.14 -8.82
N LEU A 80 -17.70 -3.40 -9.91
CA LEU A 80 -18.14 -4.29 -10.99
C LEU A 80 -18.31 -5.73 -10.51
N ILE A 81 -17.36 -6.25 -9.72
CA ILE A 81 -17.44 -7.60 -9.15
C ILE A 81 -18.65 -7.72 -8.21
N GLU A 82 -18.90 -6.72 -7.38
CA GLU A 82 -20.05 -6.71 -6.49
C GLU A 82 -21.37 -6.68 -7.25
N GLN A 83 -21.44 -5.92 -8.35
CA GLN A 83 -22.59 -5.90 -9.24
C GLN A 83 -22.81 -7.24 -9.95
N GLU A 84 -21.76 -7.90 -10.45
CA GLU A 84 -21.89 -9.23 -11.05
C GLU A 84 -22.35 -10.28 -10.03
N ARG A 85 -21.81 -10.22 -8.80
CA ARG A 85 -22.22 -11.09 -7.69
C ARG A 85 -23.70 -10.95 -7.38
N THR A 86 -24.23 -9.73 -7.29
CA THR A 86 -25.66 -9.51 -7.02
C THR A 86 -26.54 -10.01 -8.16
N ASN A 87 -26.13 -9.78 -9.42
CA ASN A 87 -26.83 -10.29 -10.60
C ASN A 87 -26.88 -11.82 -10.63
N LEU A 88 -25.75 -12.49 -10.40
CA LEU A 88 -25.69 -13.95 -10.35
C LEU A 88 -26.52 -14.53 -9.21
N SER A 89 -26.48 -13.91 -8.03
CA SER A 89 -27.29 -14.31 -6.88
C SER A 89 -28.80 -14.26 -7.20
N SER A 90 -29.25 -13.17 -7.83
CA SER A 90 -30.64 -13.02 -8.26
C SER A 90 -31.06 -14.11 -9.24
N ASN A 91 -30.26 -14.35 -10.28
CA ASN A 91 -30.51 -15.40 -11.27
C ASN A 91 -30.56 -16.81 -10.62
N LEU A 92 -29.68 -17.10 -9.67
CA LEU A 92 -29.68 -18.37 -8.93
C LEU A 92 -30.99 -18.57 -8.15
N ILE A 93 -31.45 -17.53 -7.44
CA ILE A 93 -32.72 -17.57 -6.70
C ILE A 93 -33.90 -17.79 -7.65
N GLU A 94 -33.92 -17.10 -8.79
CA GLU A 94 -34.95 -17.27 -9.82
C GLU A 94 -34.98 -18.70 -10.35
N LYS A 95 -33.82 -19.27 -10.73
CA LYS A 95 -33.71 -20.65 -11.20
C LYS A 95 -34.12 -21.66 -10.12
N SER A 96 -33.68 -21.47 -8.89
CA SER A 96 -34.06 -22.32 -7.75
C SER A 96 -35.58 -22.33 -7.55
N THR A 97 -36.20 -21.15 -7.60
CA THR A 97 -37.65 -20.99 -7.47
C THR A 97 -38.40 -21.68 -8.61
N TYR A 98 -37.91 -21.54 -9.84
CA TYR A 98 -38.48 -22.23 -11.00
C TYR A 98 -38.44 -23.76 -10.83
N TYR A 99 -37.27 -24.33 -10.50
CA TYR A 99 -37.15 -25.78 -10.34
C TYR A 99 -37.93 -26.32 -9.15
N MET A 100 -38.10 -25.53 -8.08
CA MET A 100 -38.96 -25.88 -6.96
C MET A 100 -40.41 -26.04 -7.42
N LYS A 101 -40.94 -25.09 -8.21
CA LYS A 101 -42.29 -25.19 -8.79
C LYS A 101 -42.44 -26.40 -9.71
N VAL A 102 -41.45 -26.68 -10.56
CA VAL A 102 -41.46 -27.86 -11.45
C VAL A 102 -41.48 -29.16 -10.64
N ARG A 103 -40.70 -29.24 -9.56
CA ARG A 103 -40.71 -30.39 -8.65
C ARG A 103 -42.08 -30.57 -7.99
N GLU A 104 -42.68 -29.50 -7.51
CA GLU A 104 -44.02 -29.53 -6.90
C GLU A 104 -45.08 -30.02 -7.90
N ASP A 105 -45.07 -29.54 -9.15
CA ASP A 105 -45.99 -29.99 -10.20
C ASP A 105 -45.83 -31.49 -10.53
N ILE A 106 -44.58 -31.97 -10.66
CA ILE A 106 -44.30 -33.39 -10.89
C ILE A 106 -44.80 -34.25 -9.72
N ASN A 107 -44.53 -33.82 -8.48
CA ASN A 107 -44.99 -34.53 -7.29
C ASN A 107 -46.52 -34.57 -7.20
N ALA A 108 -47.20 -33.45 -7.51
CA ALA A 108 -48.66 -33.40 -7.52
C ALA A 108 -49.26 -34.36 -8.57
N LYS A 109 -48.70 -34.39 -9.79
CA LYS A 109 -49.11 -35.34 -10.84
C LYS A 109 -48.88 -36.80 -10.42
N LEU A 110 -47.73 -37.08 -9.81
CA LEU A 110 -47.41 -38.43 -9.33
C LEU A 110 -48.40 -38.88 -8.24
N GLN A 111 -48.72 -38.00 -7.28
CA GLN A 111 -49.71 -38.29 -6.25
C GLN A 111 -51.09 -38.56 -6.86
N GLN A 112 -51.52 -37.73 -7.82
CA GLN A 112 -52.78 -37.94 -8.53
C GLN A 112 -52.85 -39.30 -9.23
N HIS A 113 -51.74 -39.72 -9.86
CA HIS A 113 -51.64 -41.05 -10.47
C HIS A 113 -51.71 -42.17 -9.44
N GLN A 114 -51.04 -42.03 -8.30
CA GLN A 114 -51.11 -43.00 -7.20
C GLN A 114 -52.54 -43.11 -6.66
N ASP A 115 -53.19 -41.99 -6.37
CA ASP A 115 -54.57 -41.94 -5.87
C ASP A 115 -55.54 -42.59 -6.86
N TRP A 116 -55.37 -42.34 -8.16
CA TRP A 116 -56.13 -43.00 -9.21
C TRP A 116 -55.94 -44.52 -9.19
N VAL A 117 -54.70 -45.01 -9.11
CA VAL A 117 -54.40 -46.46 -9.04
C VAL A 117 -55.03 -47.09 -7.80
N TYR A 118 -54.89 -46.46 -6.63
CA TYR A 118 -55.51 -46.93 -5.39
C TYR A 118 -57.03 -47.02 -5.54
N SER A 119 -57.68 -45.98 -6.05
CA SER A 119 -59.13 -45.98 -6.28
C SER A 119 -59.59 -47.08 -7.25
N HIS A 120 -58.79 -47.39 -8.27
CA HIS A 120 -59.07 -48.43 -9.25
C HIS A 120 -58.93 -49.83 -8.65
N HIS A 121 -57.93 -50.06 -7.80
CA HIS A 121 -57.78 -51.30 -7.04
C HIS A 121 -58.95 -51.55 -6.09
N THR A 122 -59.42 -50.52 -5.36
CA THR A 122 -60.58 -50.65 -4.46
C THR A 122 -61.87 -50.98 -5.23
N HIS A 123 -62.00 -50.50 -6.48
CA HIS A 123 -63.15 -50.80 -7.34
C HIS A 123 -63.09 -52.21 -7.95
N MET A 124 -61.88 -52.79 -8.10
CA MET A 124 -61.67 -54.14 -8.65
C MET A 124 -61.84 -55.22 -7.58
N GLU A 125 -61.46 -54.95 -6.33
CA GLU A 125 -61.68 -55.86 -5.18
C GLU A 125 -63.17 -55.96 -4.77
N LEU A 126 -64.01 -54.99 -5.12
CA LEU A 126 -65.48 -55.07 -4.94
C LEU A 126 -66.22 -55.69 -6.14
N GLY A 127 -65.52 -56.06 -7.20
CA GLY A 127 -66.08 -56.43 -8.49
C GLY A 127 -65.50 -57.70 -9.10
N GLU A 128 -65.20 -58.73 -8.29
CA GLU A 128 -64.91 -60.06 -8.83
C GLU A 128 -66.20 -60.86 -9.07
N HIS A 129 -66.68 -60.87 -10.31
CA HIS A 129 -67.05 -62.10 -11.02
C HIS A 129 -67.19 -61.80 -12.51
N GLY A 130 -66.33 -62.42 -13.33
CA GLY A 130 -66.55 -62.48 -14.78
C GLY A 130 -65.28 -62.63 -15.60
N MET A 131 -64.80 -63.87 -15.72
CA MET A 131 -63.74 -64.27 -16.64
C MET A 131 -64.06 -63.87 -18.09
N VAL A 132 -63.04 -63.57 -18.92
CA VAL A 132 -62.80 -64.24 -20.22
C VAL A 132 -61.35 -63.97 -20.67
N LYS A 133 -60.70 -65.05 -21.11
CA LYS A 133 -59.37 -65.20 -21.67
C LYS A 133 -59.53 -65.43 -23.17
N GLU A 134 -58.89 -64.68 -24.08
CA GLU A 134 -58.35 -65.26 -25.33
C GLU A 134 -57.39 -64.37 -26.15
N ARG A 135 -56.22 -64.99 -26.45
CA ARG A 135 -55.31 -64.98 -27.63
C ARG A 135 -54.78 -63.69 -28.29
N SER A 136 -53.44 -63.66 -28.31
CA SER A 136 -52.50 -63.51 -29.43
C SER A 136 -53.03 -63.14 -30.82
N ASP A 137 -52.36 -62.19 -31.48
CA ASP A 137 -51.87 -62.39 -32.85
C ASP A 137 -50.68 -61.46 -33.19
N GLU A 138 -49.75 -62.04 -33.95
CA GLU A 138 -48.55 -61.44 -34.52
C GLU A 138 -48.89 -60.45 -35.64
N GLN A 139 -48.18 -59.31 -35.72
CA GLN A 139 -47.88 -58.76 -37.05
C GLN A 139 -46.56 -57.98 -37.12
N ARG A 140 -45.70 -58.56 -37.94
CA ARG A 140 -44.36 -58.15 -38.37
C ARG A 140 -44.49 -57.10 -39.47
N GLY A 141 -44.04 -55.87 -39.23
CA GLY A 141 -43.96 -54.79 -40.22
C GLY A 141 -42.51 -54.28 -40.36
N LYS A 142 -41.93 -54.48 -41.55
CA LYS A 142 -40.54 -54.18 -41.95
C LYS A 142 -40.50 -52.86 -42.75
N ALA A 143 -39.35 -52.17 -42.68
CA ALA A 143 -38.76 -51.15 -43.58
C ALA A 143 -38.57 -49.77 -42.89
N CYS A 144 -37.51 -49.00 -43.09
CA CYS A 144 -36.35 -49.04 -43.99
C CYS A 144 -35.22 -48.23 -43.32
N PHE A 145 -33.98 -48.73 -43.32
CA PHE A 145 -32.80 -47.94 -43.01
C PHE A 145 -32.28 -47.32 -44.31
N ASP A 146 -32.40 -46.00 -44.46
CA ASP A 146 -31.47 -45.24 -45.27
C ASP A 146 -31.53 -43.74 -44.92
N ASN A 147 -30.42 -43.19 -44.45
CA ASN A 147 -29.99 -41.85 -44.83
C ASN A 147 -28.56 -41.64 -44.36
N HIS A 148 -27.67 -41.99 -45.27
CA HIS A 148 -26.28 -41.60 -45.31
C HIS A 148 -26.19 -40.07 -45.49
N LEU A 149 -25.87 -39.31 -44.43
CA LEU A 149 -25.34 -37.95 -44.57
C LEU A 149 -23.93 -37.89 -44.02
N SER A 150 -23.01 -37.82 -44.97
CA SER A 150 -21.58 -37.58 -44.79
C SER A 150 -21.35 -36.26 -44.08
N MET A 151 -20.91 -36.30 -42.82
CA MET A 151 -20.46 -35.12 -42.07
C MET A 151 -18.92 -35.11 -42.06
N GLY A 152 -18.33 -34.92 -43.23
CA GLY A 152 -16.89 -34.80 -43.40
C GLY A 152 -16.35 -33.49 -42.82
N ASN A 153 -15.33 -33.60 -41.95
CA ASN A 153 -14.35 -32.58 -41.57
C ASN A 153 -14.75 -31.38 -40.69
N GLN A 154 -16.02 -31.05 -40.47
CA GLN A 154 -16.36 -29.87 -39.63
C GLN A 154 -16.29 -30.13 -38.10
N GLY A 155 -16.48 -31.38 -37.66
CA GLY A 155 -16.48 -31.75 -36.23
C GLY A 155 -15.09 -31.91 -35.58
N ASN A 156 -14.03 -32.09 -36.36
CA ASN A 156 -12.66 -32.27 -35.86
C ASN A 156 -12.07 -30.93 -35.39
N ASP A 157 -12.25 -29.88 -36.19
CA ASP A 157 -11.66 -28.57 -35.92
C ASP A 157 -12.36 -27.85 -34.77
N ALA A 158 -13.69 -27.95 -34.68
CA ALA A 158 -14.46 -27.45 -33.55
C ALA A 158 -14.07 -28.14 -32.23
N ARG A 159 -13.84 -29.45 -32.26
CA ARG A 159 -13.41 -30.22 -31.08
C ARG A 159 -11.99 -29.86 -30.64
N LYS A 160 -11.07 -29.64 -31.58
CA LYS A 160 -9.70 -29.17 -31.28
C LYS A 160 -9.69 -27.78 -30.65
N ASN A 161 -10.48 -26.85 -31.20
CA ASN A 161 -10.62 -25.50 -30.63
C ASN A 161 -11.20 -25.53 -29.20
N LEU A 162 -12.22 -26.35 -28.95
CA LEU A 162 -12.78 -26.54 -27.60
C LEU A 162 -11.78 -27.15 -26.62
N MET A 163 -10.92 -28.04 -27.09
CA MET A 163 -9.88 -28.65 -26.25
C MET A 163 -8.81 -27.62 -25.86
N ALA A 164 -8.39 -26.77 -26.82
CA ALA A 164 -7.45 -25.68 -26.56
C ALA A 164 -8.01 -24.62 -25.60
N THR A 165 -9.30 -24.26 -25.72
CA THR A 165 -9.94 -23.33 -24.79
C THR A 165 -10.09 -23.92 -23.39
N LEU A 166 -10.38 -25.23 -23.29
CA LEU A 166 -10.43 -25.94 -22.01
C LEU A 166 -9.06 -25.94 -21.31
N ASP A 167 -7.99 -26.22 -22.04
CA ASP A 167 -6.65 -26.25 -21.47
C ASP A 167 -6.17 -24.84 -21.08
N SER A 168 -6.52 -23.80 -21.86
CA SER A 168 -6.31 -22.40 -21.48
C SER A 168 -7.08 -22.03 -20.20
N ALA A 169 -8.33 -22.47 -20.07
CA ALA A 169 -9.14 -22.23 -18.88
C ALA A 169 -8.57 -22.93 -17.64
N LYS A 170 -8.05 -24.16 -17.78
CA LYS A 170 -7.35 -24.87 -16.70
C LYS A 170 -6.10 -24.12 -16.25
N ALA A 171 -5.27 -23.67 -17.19
CA ALA A 171 -4.06 -22.91 -16.85
C ALA A 171 -4.38 -21.62 -16.08
N LYS A 172 -5.43 -20.89 -16.49
CA LYS A 172 -5.91 -19.70 -15.76
C LYS A 172 -6.42 -20.04 -14.36
N LEU A 173 -7.11 -21.18 -14.20
CA LEU A 173 -7.57 -21.64 -12.89
C LEU A 173 -6.39 -21.95 -11.96
N ASP A 174 -5.36 -22.63 -12.47
CA ASP A 174 -4.15 -22.95 -11.70
C ASP A 174 -3.42 -21.66 -11.27
N GLU A 175 -3.35 -20.66 -12.14
CA GLU A 175 -2.77 -19.35 -11.82
C GLU A 175 -3.56 -18.64 -10.71
N ILE A 176 -4.90 -18.64 -10.79
CA ILE A 176 -5.78 -18.08 -9.75
C ILE A 176 -5.58 -18.81 -8.42
N LEU A 177 -5.48 -20.14 -8.43
CA LEU A 177 -5.23 -20.93 -7.22
C LEU A 177 -3.88 -20.57 -6.58
N LYS A 178 -2.84 -20.37 -7.41
CA LYS A 178 -1.53 -19.91 -6.94
C LYS A 178 -1.63 -18.51 -6.31
N MET A 179 -2.20 -17.53 -7.00
CA MET A 179 -2.38 -16.17 -6.47
C MET A 179 -3.18 -16.16 -5.16
N LYS A 180 -4.24 -16.99 -5.07
CA LYS A 180 -5.03 -17.15 -3.85
C LYS A 180 -4.18 -17.65 -2.67
N SER A 181 -3.26 -18.58 -2.91
CA SER A 181 -2.37 -19.09 -1.87
C SER A 181 -1.36 -18.04 -1.39
N GLU A 182 -0.82 -17.23 -2.31
CA GLU A 182 0.10 -16.13 -2.00
C GLU A 182 -0.60 -15.04 -1.18
N LEU A 183 -1.80 -14.64 -1.62
CA LEU A 183 -2.62 -13.66 -0.90
C LEU A 183 -3.01 -14.15 0.50
N ALA A 184 -3.27 -15.44 0.68
CA ALA A 184 -3.55 -16.01 2.00
C ALA A 184 -2.33 -15.93 2.94
N ILE A 185 -1.11 -16.09 2.42
CA ILE A 185 0.13 -15.91 3.19
C ILE A 185 0.32 -14.44 3.56
N GLU A 186 0.12 -13.53 2.60
CA GLU A 186 0.27 -12.09 2.81
C GLU A 186 -0.73 -11.55 3.84
N ASN A 187 -2.00 -11.98 3.76
CA ASN A 187 -3.01 -11.65 4.77
C ASN A 187 -2.60 -12.10 6.18
N ARG A 188 -1.98 -13.28 6.33
CA ARG A 188 -1.48 -13.73 7.63
C ARG A 188 -0.35 -12.84 8.15
N LYS A 189 0.59 -12.45 7.28
CA LYS A 189 1.69 -11.54 7.66
C LYS A 189 1.16 -10.16 8.07
N MET A 190 0.23 -9.61 7.32
CA MET A 190 -0.39 -8.32 7.62
C MET A 190 -1.15 -8.36 8.95
N LYS A 191 -1.92 -9.43 9.19
CA LYS A 191 -2.59 -9.63 10.48
C LYS A 191 -1.58 -9.65 11.64
N GLN A 192 -0.45 -10.36 11.48
CA GLN A 192 0.61 -10.40 12.48
C GLN A 192 1.27 -9.02 12.71
N ALA A 193 1.46 -8.23 11.65
CA ALA A 193 2.01 -6.88 11.75
C ALA A 193 1.07 -5.91 12.49
N ILE A 194 -0.25 -6.00 12.22
CA ILE A 194 -1.27 -5.21 12.94
C ILE A 194 -1.28 -5.58 14.42
N GLU A 195 -1.27 -6.87 14.74
CA GLU A 195 -1.23 -7.35 16.13
C GLU A 195 0.02 -6.84 16.85
N GLN A 196 1.18 -6.87 16.19
CA GLN A 196 2.42 -6.33 16.75
C GLN A 196 2.36 -4.81 16.97
N ALA A 197 1.75 -4.06 16.05
CA ALA A 197 1.56 -2.62 16.20
C ALA A 197 0.65 -2.30 17.40
N ASN A 198 -0.47 -3.03 17.55
CA ASN A 198 -1.39 -2.88 18.67
C ASN A 198 -0.71 -3.24 20.02
N CYS A 199 0.14 -4.27 20.06
CA CYS A 199 0.92 -4.57 21.27
C CYS A 199 1.85 -3.40 21.65
N ARG A 200 2.54 -2.80 20.67
CA ARG A 200 3.41 -1.64 20.92
C ARG A 200 2.62 -0.39 21.32
N GLU A 201 1.41 -0.22 20.79
CA GLU A 201 0.52 0.86 21.20
C GLU A 201 0.19 0.77 22.71
N ASN A 202 0.01 -0.45 23.20
CA ASN A 202 -0.22 -0.71 24.63
C ASN A 202 0.99 -0.40 25.52
N ASP A 203 2.20 -0.30 24.97
CA ASP A 203 3.41 0.09 25.72
C ASP A 203 3.46 1.61 26.00
N PHE A 204 2.69 2.41 25.27
CA PHE A 204 2.60 3.86 25.53
C PHE A 204 1.80 4.17 26.80
N LYS A 205 1.93 5.40 27.30
CA LYS A 205 1.13 5.84 28.44
C LYS A 205 -0.35 5.98 28.05
N PRO A 206 -1.30 5.71 28.96
CA PRO A 206 -2.73 5.80 28.65
C PRO A 206 -3.17 7.17 28.12
N GLU A 207 -2.54 8.24 28.61
CA GLU A 207 -2.84 9.62 28.21
C GLU A 207 -2.47 9.88 26.74
N LEU A 208 -1.37 9.28 26.25
CA LEU A 208 -0.95 9.37 24.85
C LEU A 208 -1.86 8.56 23.93
N ARG A 209 -2.34 7.40 24.38
CA ARG A 209 -3.31 6.59 23.61
C ARG A 209 -4.69 7.23 23.50
N ALA A 210 -5.08 8.01 24.51
CA ALA A 210 -6.38 8.66 24.55
C ALA A 210 -6.43 9.98 23.75
N MET A 211 -5.26 10.49 23.35
CA MET A 211 -5.11 11.72 22.58
C MET A 211 -5.48 11.48 21.11
N ASP A 212 -6.09 12.47 20.46
CA ASP A 212 -6.44 12.35 19.05
C ASP A 212 -5.19 12.49 18.16
N VAL A 213 -5.28 11.93 16.95
CA VAL A 213 -4.17 11.86 16.01
C VAL A 213 -3.62 13.23 15.64
N ASN A 214 -4.46 14.26 15.50
CA ASN A 214 -4.02 15.59 15.12
C ASN A 214 -3.22 16.23 16.25
N THR A 215 -3.71 16.14 17.49
CA THR A 215 -2.96 16.62 18.66
C THR A 215 -1.63 15.87 18.81
N LEU A 216 -1.60 14.56 18.56
CA LEU A 216 -0.36 13.77 18.61
C LEU A 216 0.65 14.22 17.54
N GLU A 217 0.18 14.60 16.36
CA GLU A 217 0.99 15.09 15.24
C GLU A 217 1.56 16.49 15.54
N GLU A 218 0.75 17.39 16.12
CA GLU A 218 1.20 18.72 16.57
C GLU A 218 2.27 18.62 17.67
N GLU A 219 2.07 17.76 18.68
CA GLU A 219 3.05 17.52 19.74
C GLU A 219 4.35 16.90 19.19
N TYR A 220 4.24 16.00 18.22
CA TYR A 220 5.40 15.41 17.56
C TYR A 220 6.23 16.47 16.81
N ASP A 221 5.57 17.36 16.06
CA ASP A 221 6.22 18.45 15.33
C ASP A 221 6.85 19.48 16.28
N ALA A 222 6.17 19.82 17.39
CA ALA A 222 6.71 20.67 18.44
C ALA A 222 7.98 20.06 19.05
N LEU A 223 7.96 18.76 19.38
CA LEU A 223 9.11 18.04 19.92
C LEU A 223 10.28 18.00 18.92
N LEU A 224 9.98 17.90 17.61
CA LEU A 224 10.99 17.95 16.56
C LEU A 224 11.68 19.31 16.51
N SER A 225 10.90 20.39 16.64
CA SER A 225 11.39 21.76 16.69
C SER A 225 12.27 22.00 17.92
N ASP A 226 11.80 21.56 19.10
CA ASP A 226 12.58 21.65 20.34
C ASP A 226 13.90 20.90 20.24
N LYS A 227 13.88 19.68 19.66
CA LYS A 227 15.08 18.89 19.41
C LYS A 227 16.07 19.63 18.50
N ALA A 228 15.60 20.32 17.47
CA ALA A 228 16.44 21.13 16.60
C ALA A 228 17.09 22.27 17.41
N GLY A 229 16.30 23.02 18.19
CA GLY A 229 16.81 24.11 19.04
C GLY A 229 17.83 23.63 20.07
N VAL A 230 17.60 22.50 20.73
CA VAL A 230 18.55 21.90 21.68
C VAL A 230 19.84 21.49 20.97
N THR A 231 19.76 20.97 19.75
CA THR A 231 20.93 20.57 18.96
C THR A 231 21.78 21.79 18.58
N GLU A 232 21.14 22.90 18.18
CA GLU A 232 21.82 24.16 17.89
C GLU A 232 22.50 24.75 19.14
N TYR A 233 21.79 24.74 20.28
CA TYR A 233 22.35 25.20 21.55
C TYR A 233 23.56 24.36 21.98
N LEU A 234 23.48 23.03 21.89
CA LEU A 234 24.60 22.14 22.18
C LEU A 234 25.81 22.43 21.29
N LYS A 235 25.58 22.72 20.01
CA LYS A 235 26.63 23.09 19.07
C LYS A 235 27.29 24.41 19.45
N SER A 236 26.50 25.43 19.81
CA SER A 236 27.01 26.71 20.30
C SER A 236 27.87 26.54 21.57
N LEU A 237 27.45 25.69 22.52
CA LEU A 237 28.25 25.38 23.70
C LEU A 237 29.58 24.70 23.35
N GLN A 238 29.57 23.75 22.41
CA GLN A 238 30.81 23.13 21.93
C GLN A 238 31.76 24.16 21.33
N ASP A 239 31.25 25.07 20.50
CA ASP A 239 32.06 26.14 19.89
C ASP A 239 32.66 27.08 20.95
N GLN A 240 31.91 27.38 22.02
CA GLN A 240 32.41 28.18 23.15
C GLN A 240 33.51 27.45 23.93
N ILE A 241 33.36 26.14 24.17
CA ILE A 241 34.37 25.31 24.82
C ILE A 241 35.65 25.24 23.97
N GLU A 242 35.52 25.11 22.65
CA GLU A 242 36.65 25.13 21.71
C GLU A 242 37.43 26.44 21.81
N LYS A 243 36.72 27.58 21.79
CA LYS A 243 37.31 28.92 21.96
C LYS A 243 38.07 29.06 23.29
N LEU A 244 37.46 28.59 24.38
CA LEU A 244 38.08 28.63 25.72
C LEU A 244 39.31 27.73 25.81
N LYS A 245 39.31 26.54 25.19
CA LYS A 245 40.50 25.67 25.12
C LYS A 245 41.64 26.41 24.43
N VAL A 246 41.41 27.03 23.28
CA VAL A 246 42.45 27.78 22.55
C VAL A 246 43.06 28.89 23.44
N THR A 247 42.23 29.64 24.16
CA THR A 247 42.71 30.71 25.06
C THR A 247 43.46 30.16 26.28
N VAL A 248 43.02 29.05 26.86
CA VAL A 248 43.69 28.40 28.01
C VAL A 248 45.01 27.75 27.59
N TYR A 249 45.13 27.17 26.40
CA TYR A 249 46.40 26.60 25.91
C TYR A 249 47.41 27.66 25.43
N GLN A 250 46.96 28.88 25.11
CA GLN A 250 47.85 30.00 24.78
C GLN A 250 48.39 30.75 26.02
N LYS A 251 47.63 30.81 27.12
CA LYS A 251 48.06 31.49 28.36
C LYS A 251 49.31 30.95 29.06
N PRO A 252 49.60 29.63 29.16
CA PRO A 252 50.80 29.15 29.87
C PRO A 252 52.12 29.43 29.12
N LYS A 253 52.08 29.78 27.83
CA LYS A 253 53.29 30.19 27.08
C LYS A 253 53.76 31.61 27.39
N LEU A 254 52.92 32.44 28.00
CA LEU A 254 53.26 33.84 28.33
C LEU A 254 53.76 34.02 29.77
N LEU A 255 53.61 33.01 30.65
CA LEU A 255 54.04 33.08 32.05
C LEU A 255 55.38 32.35 32.34
N THR A 256 56.04 31.77 31.33
CA THR A 256 57.37 31.14 31.45
C THR A 256 58.51 31.95 30.80
N ARG A 257 58.22 33.19 30.38
CA ARG A 257 59.23 34.19 30.00
C ARG A 257 59.23 35.34 31.01
N SER A 258 59.73 35.07 32.21
CA SER A 258 60.24 36.10 33.13
C SER A 258 61.55 35.60 33.72
#